data_AF-A0A920AM20-F1
#
_entry.id   AF-A0A920AM20-F1
#
_cell.length_a   1.000
_cell.length_b   1.000
_cell.length_c   1.000
_cell.angle_alpha   90.00
_cell.angle_beta   90.00
_cell.angle_gamma   90.00
#
_symmetry.space_group_name_H-M   'P 1'
#
loop_
_entity.id
_entity.type
_entity.pdbx_description
1 polymer ?
#
loop_
_entity_poly.entity_id
_entity_poly.type
_entity_poly.pdbx_seq_one_letter_code
_entity_poly.pdbx_strand_id
1 'polypeptide(L)'
;MRILFLLALSFYSFAAPTDFSECKGKEANYYVAKITKGGSAAGWLQASKMHQKFYKDRGSDIMVMPMMQYRRDAEGNVTEKLYRATSMVIGSQESWKKWRDLIANQSETEAEKTQKEYDAFTGLYSKNTELTVQRKLCVLSW
;
A
#
# COMPACT_ATOMS: atom_id res chain seq x y z
N MET A 1 -4.86 -3.49 -52.72
CA MET A 1 -4.85 -4.02 -51.33
C MET A 1 -4.24 -3.00 -50.38
N ARG A 2 -5.01 -2.00 -49.94
CA ARG A 2 -4.53 -0.95 -49.01
C ARG A 2 -5.45 -0.72 -47.81
N ILE A 3 -6.49 -1.56 -47.66
CA ILE A 3 -7.60 -1.36 -46.71
C ILE A 3 -7.57 -2.39 -45.56
N LEU A 4 -6.70 -3.40 -45.63
CA LEU A 4 -6.59 -4.42 -44.58
C LEU A 4 -5.73 -4.03 -43.37
N PHE A 5 -5.14 -2.82 -43.36
CA PHE A 5 -4.29 -2.35 -42.25
C PHE A 5 -5.02 -1.56 -41.16
N LEU A 6 -6.34 -1.35 -41.29
CA LEU A 6 -7.12 -0.53 -40.34
C LEU A 6 -7.90 -1.34 -39.28
N LEU A 7 -7.83 -2.67 -39.31
CA LEU A 7 -8.54 -3.54 -38.35
C LEU A 7 -7.70 -3.94 -37.12
N ALA A 8 -6.48 -3.40 -36.99
CA ALA A 8 -5.70 -3.49 -35.76
C ALA A 8 -5.99 -2.32 -34.79
N LEU A 9 -7.17 -1.71 -34.87
CA LEU A 9 -7.71 -0.86 -33.81
C LEU A 9 -8.09 -1.75 -32.63
N SER A 10 -7.06 -2.16 -31.88
CA SER A 10 -7.06 -2.19 -30.43
C SER A 10 -8.45 -2.20 -29.79
N PHE A 11 -9.03 -3.38 -29.67
CA PHE A 11 -9.93 -3.67 -28.55
C PHE A 11 -9.07 -3.67 -27.27
N TYR A 12 -8.55 -2.50 -26.89
CA TYR A 12 -8.15 -2.25 -25.51
C TYR A 12 -9.47 -2.08 -24.75
N SER A 13 -10.15 -3.21 -24.52
CA SER A 13 -11.31 -3.22 -23.64
C SER A 13 -10.82 -2.75 -22.29
N PHE A 14 -11.26 -1.57 -21.88
CA PHE A 14 -11.12 -1.02 -20.52
C PHE A 14 -12.03 -1.80 -19.55
N ALA A 15 -12.02 -3.14 -19.64
CA ALA A 15 -12.72 -3.99 -18.70
C ALA A 15 -12.02 -3.92 -17.34
N ALA A 16 -12.80 -3.88 -16.26
CA ALA A 16 -12.24 -3.95 -14.91
C ALA A 16 -11.52 -5.30 -14.75
N PRO A 17 -10.29 -5.31 -14.18
CA PRO A 17 -9.56 -6.56 -13.99
C PRO A 17 -10.31 -7.46 -13.01
N THR A 18 -10.47 -8.73 -13.36
CA THR A 18 -11.03 -9.75 -12.45
C THR A 18 -9.94 -10.50 -11.72
N ASP A 19 -8.77 -10.62 -12.35
CA ASP A 19 -7.56 -11.17 -11.74
C ASP A 19 -6.52 -10.08 -11.46
N PHE A 20 -5.74 -10.25 -10.38
CA PHE A 20 -4.72 -9.25 -10.04
C PHE A 20 -3.62 -9.14 -11.10
N SER A 21 -3.28 -10.24 -11.79
CA SER A 21 -2.32 -10.24 -12.91
C SER A 21 -2.76 -9.38 -14.09
N GLU A 22 -4.04 -9.05 -14.19
CA GLU A 22 -4.60 -8.18 -15.22
C GLU A 22 -4.62 -6.71 -14.79
N CYS A 23 -4.20 -6.41 -13.56
CA CYS A 23 -4.17 -5.05 -13.06
C CYS A 23 -3.28 -4.19 -13.97
N LYS A 24 -3.87 -3.15 -14.56
CA LYS A 24 -3.16 -2.09 -15.30
C LYS A 24 -3.05 -0.78 -14.51
N GLY A 25 -3.67 -0.73 -13.34
CA GLY A 25 -3.65 0.42 -12.43
C GLY A 25 -2.43 0.43 -11.50
N LYS A 26 -2.50 1.30 -10.49
CA LYS A 26 -1.52 1.30 -9.38
C LYS A 26 -1.78 0.09 -8.49
N GLU A 27 -0.72 -0.51 -7.96
CA GLU A 27 -0.87 -1.58 -6.99
C GLU A 27 -0.80 -1.01 -5.57
N ALA A 28 -1.68 -1.48 -4.70
CA ALA A 28 -1.62 -1.11 -3.29
C ALA A 28 -1.70 -2.32 -2.36
N ASN A 29 -0.94 -2.27 -1.25
CA ASN A 29 -1.16 -3.14 -0.10
C ASN A 29 -2.02 -2.38 0.91
N TYR A 30 -3.15 -2.94 1.29
CA TYR A 30 -4.13 -2.32 2.17
C TYR A 30 -4.22 -3.10 3.48
N TYR A 31 -3.97 -2.39 4.58
CA TYR A 31 -3.91 -2.93 5.92
C TYR A 31 -4.91 -2.21 6.82
N VAL A 32 -5.76 -2.95 7.51
CA VAL A 32 -6.67 -2.41 8.54
C VAL A 32 -6.32 -3.03 9.87
N ALA A 33 -6.07 -2.18 10.86
CA ALA A 33 -5.65 -2.60 12.18
C ALA A 33 -6.53 -1.98 13.27
N LYS A 34 -6.65 -2.69 14.39
CA LYS A 34 -7.26 -2.21 15.62
C LYS A 34 -6.15 -1.71 16.55
N ILE A 35 -6.35 -0.57 17.21
CA ILE A 35 -5.43 -0.13 18.28
C ILE A 35 -5.52 -1.12 19.45
N THR A 36 -4.39 -1.66 19.91
CA THR A 36 -4.34 -2.60 21.03
C THR A 36 -4.58 -1.89 22.36
N LYS A 37 -4.85 -2.65 23.44
CA LYS A 37 -5.09 -2.07 24.79
C LYS A 37 -3.91 -1.23 25.31
N GLY A 38 -2.67 -1.58 24.94
CA GLY A 38 -1.45 -0.83 25.29
C GLY A 38 -0.90 0.03 24.16
N GLY A 39 -1.61 0.11 23.03
CA GLY A 39 -1.20 0.83 21.85
C GLY A 39 -1.81 2.23 21.74
N SER A 40 -1.38 2.98 20.73
CA SER A 40 -1.90 4.32 20.49
C SER A 40 -1.95 4.67 18.99
N ALA A 41 -2.88 5.56 18.64
CA ALA A 41 -2.95 6.16 17.31
C ALA A 41 -1.67 6.93 16.95
N ALA A 42 -1.05 7.60 17.94
CA ALA A 42 0.20 8.32 17.75
C ALA A 42 1.37 7.39 17.42
N GLY A 43 1.51 6.27 18.14
CA GLY A 43 2.54 5.27 17.87
C GLY A 43 2.35 4.57 16.53
N TRP A 44 1.10 4.29 16.15
CA TRP A 44 0.78 3.79 14.80
C TRP A 44 1.13 4.81 13.69
N LEU A 45 0.83 6.10 13.91
CA LEU A 45 1.16 7.15 12.95
C LEU A 45 2.68 7.32 12.82
N GLN A 46 3.42 7.20 13.93
CA GLN A 46 4.88 7.19 13.92
C GLN A 46 5.42 6.01 13.10
N ALA A 47 4.88 4.80 13.28
CA ALA A 47 5.25 3.64 12.47
C ALA A 47 5.01 3.92 10.97
N SER A 48 3.88 4.56 10.63
CA SER A 48 3.56 4.94 9.24
C SER A 48 4.53 5.97 8.66
N LYS A 49 5.00 6.93 9.47
CA LYS A 49 6.03 7.89 9.04
C LYS A 49 7.36 7.19 8.77
N MET A 50 7.77 6.27 9.63
CA MET A 50 8.98 5.46 9.43
C MET A 50 8.88 4.59 8.17
N HIS A 51 7.72 3.97 7.94
CA HIS A 51 7.44 3.19 6.75
C HIS A 51 7.51 4.03 5.46
N GLN A 52 6.97 5.26 5.47
CA GLN A 52 7.14 6.17 4.32
C GLN A 52 8.60 6.55 4.11
N LYS A 53 9.33 6.84 5.19
CA LYS A 53 10.76 7.17 5.14
C LYS A 53 11.59 6.02 4.56
N PHE A 54 11.27 4.78 4.93
CA PHE A 54 11.93 3.57 4.43
C PHE A 54 11.94 3.49 2.89
N TYR A 55 10.81 3.82 2.24
CA TYR A 55 10.74 3.93 0.78
C TYR A 55 11.47 5.16 0.24
N LYS A 56 11.25 6.34 0.83
CA LYS A 56 11.82 7.62 0.35
C LYS A 56 13.34 7.66 0.39
N ASP A 57 13.94 7.15 1.46
CA ASP A 57 15.40 7.14 1.62
C ASP A 57 16.11 6.27 0.56
N ARG A 58 15.37 5.40 -0.14
CA ARG A 58 15.83 4.54 -1.23
C ARG A 58 15.41 5.06 -2.61
N GLY A 59 14.95 6.31 -2.69
CA GLY A 59 14.54 6.93 -3.95
C GLY A 59 13.25 6.35 -4.55
N SER A 60 12.46 5.61 -3.78
CA SER A 60 11.18 5.07 -4.25
C SER A 60 10.07 6.12 -4.15
N ASP A 61 9.19 6.12 -5.14
CA ASP A 61 7.95 6.90 -5.20
C ASP A 61 6.73 6.15 -4.61
N ILE A 62 6.95 4.96 -4.02
CA ILE A 62 5.90 4.25 -3.26
C ILE A 62 5.47 5.11 -2.07
N MET A 63 4.15 5.30 -1.95
CA MET A 63 3.53 6.12 -0.93
C MET A 63 2.85 5.28 0.14
N VAL A 64 3.05 5.64 1.40
CA VAL A 64 2.33 5.11 2.54
C VAL A 64 1.28 6.15 2.95
N MET A 65 0.01 5.82 2.76
CA MET A 65 -1.14 6.65 3.09
C MET A 65 -1.78 6.15 4.39
N PRO A 66 -1.51 6.80 5.54
CA PRO A 66 -2.21 6.51 6.78
C PRO A 66 -3.60 7.16 6.78
N MET A 67 -4.62 6.41 7.22
CA MET A 67 -6.01 6.83 7.35
C MET A 67 -6.59 6.35 8.69
N MET A 68 -7.41 7.20 9.31
CA MET A 68 -8.19 6.83 10.50
C MET A 68 -9.64 6.59 10.10
N GLN A 69 -10.19 5.44 10.49
CA GLN A 69 -11.56 5.07 10.18
C GLN A 69 -12.46 5.30 11.38
N TYR A 70 -13.56 5.97 11.13
CA TYR A 70 -14.67 6.19 12.05
C TYR A 70 -15.90 5.48 11.48
N ARG A 71 -16.79 5.02 12.36
CA ARG A 71 -18.05 4.42 11.92
C ARG A 71 -19.06 5.50 11.55
N ARG A 72 -20.05 5.13 10.74
CA ARG A 72 -21.30 5.87 10.60
C ARG A 72 -22.43 5.06 11.21
N ASP A 73 -23.41 5.73 11.81
CA ASP A 73 -24.66 5.11 12.24
C ASP A 73 -25.59 4.86 11.03
N ALA A 74 -26.79 4.33 11.30
CA ALA A 74 -27.75 3.98 10.25
C ALA A 74 -28.28 5.23 9.52
N GLU A 75 -28.27 6.37 10.19
CA GLU A 75 -28.69 7.68 9.72
C GLU A 75 -27.56 8.41 8.95
N GLY A 76 -26.35 7.85 8.97
CA GLY A 76 -25.17 8.35 8.26
C GLY A 76 -24.30 9.31 9.07
N ASN A 77 -24.59 9.58 10.34
CA ASN A 77 -23.77 10.44 11.20
C ASN A 77 -22.48 9.73 11.60
N VAL A 78 -21.39 10.49 11.75
CA VAL A 78 -20.08 9.94 12.15
C VAL A 78 -20.07 9.66 13.65
N THR A 79 -19.59 8.47 14.04
CA THR A 79 -19.25 8.16 15.43
C THR A 79 -17.85 8.69 15.74
N GLU A 80 -17.74 9.62 16.69
CA GLU A 80 -16.48 10.29 17.07
C GLU A 80 -15.35 9.34 17.50
N LYS A 81 -15.70 8.15 18.00
CA LYS A 81 -14.70 7.18 18.47
C LYS A 81 -13.99 6.50 17.30
N LEU A 82 -12.65 6.59 17.30
CA LEU A 82 -11.80 5.87 16.36
C LEU A 82 -12.16 4.37 16.34
N TYR A 83 -12.41 3.85 15.14
CA TYR A 83 -12.76 2.45 14.93
C TYR A 83 -11.57 1.60 14.49
N ARG A 84 -10.84 2.05 13.46
CA ARG A 84 -9.67 1.36 12.90
C ARG A 84 -8.62 2.35 12.43
N ALA A 85 -7.37 1.90 12.44
CA ALA A 85 -6.25 2.59 11.81
C ALA A 85 -5.84 1.81 10.56
N THR A 86 -5.69 2.51 9.45
CA THR A 86 -5.57 1.89 8.13
C THR A 86 -4.39 2.46 7.37
N SER A 87 -3.57 1.61 6.78
CA SER A 87 -2.43 2.01 5.95
C SER A 87 -2.61 1.44 4.55
N MET A 88 -2.48 2.29 3.54
CA MET A 88 -2.40 1.89 2.15
C MET A 88 -1.01 2.20 1.62
N VAL A 89 -0.28 1.19 1.16
CA VAL A 89 1.03 1.34 0.54
C VAL A 89 0.85 1.21 -0.96
N ILE A 90 0.90 2.32 -1.68
CA ILE A 90 0.50 2.43 -3.09
C ILE A 90 1.68 2.86 -3.96
N GLY A 91 1.81 2.25 -5.14
CA GLY A 91 2.82 2.59 -6.13
C GLY A 91 2.37 2.21 -7.53
N SER A 92 3.00 2.78 -8.56
CA SER A 92 2.83 2.28 -9.92
C SER A 92 3.44 0.88 -10.06
N GLN A 93 3.07 0.14 -11.09
CA GLN A 93 3.69 -1.16 -11.37
C GLN A 93 5.19 -1.03 -11.59
N GLU A 94 5.62 0.03 -12.26
CA GLU A 94 7.03 0.35 -12.46
C GLU A 94 7.73 0.63 -11.12
N SER A 95 7.10 1.39 -10.23
CA SER A 95 7.60 1.66 -8.86
C SER A 95 7.84 0.36 -8.10
N TRP A 96 6.87 -0.55 -8.13
CA TRP A 96 6.98 -1.86 -7.46
C TRP A 96 8.02 -2.77 -8.11
N LYS A 97 8.16 -2.73 -9.43
CA LYS A 97 9.23 -3.44 -10.14
C LYS A 97 10.60 -2.91 -9.71
N LYS A 98 10.83 -1.59 -9.80
CA LYS A 98 12.07 -0.94 -9.36
C LYS A 98 12.39 -1.25 -7.91
N TRP A 99 11.38 -1.26 -7.04
CA TRP A 99 11.55 -1.63 -5.64
C TRP A 99 12.02 -3.08 -5.46
N ARG A 100 11.38 -4.04 -6.14
CA ARG A 100 11.81 -5.45 -6.09
C ARG A 100 13.22 -5.64 -6.64
N ASP A 101 13.52 -4.98 -7.75
CA ASP A 101 14.85 -5.01 -8.37
C ASP A 101 15.90 -4.41 -7.42
N LEU A 102 15.60 -3.30 -6.72
CA LEU A 102 16.48 -2.70 -5.72
C LEU A 102 16.75 -3.66 -4.56
N ILE A 103 15.71 -4.28 -3.99
CA ILE A 103 15.86 -5.20 -2.86
C ILE A 103 16.62 -6.47 -3.25
N ALA A 104 16.36 -7.02 -4.45
CA ALA A 104 17.03 -8.23 -4.93
C ALA A 104 18.53 -8.06 -5.19
N ASN A 105 18.99 -6.83 -5.43
CA ASN A 105 20.38 -6.52 -5.78
C ASN A 105 21.19 -5.89 -4.63
N GLN A 106 20.69 -5.97 -3.40
CA GLN A 106 21.42 -5.45 -2.24
C GLN A 106 22.64 -6.33 -1.92
N SER A 107 23.74 -5.70 -1.51
CA SER A 107 24.80 -6.40 -0.79
C SER A 107 24.27 -6.92 0.56
N GLU A 108 24.95 -7.90 1.13
CA GLU A 108 24.58 -8.47 2.44
C GLU A 108 24.44 -7.40 3.53
N THR A 109 25.41 -6.48 3.62
CA THR A 109 25.37 -5.36 4.57
C THR A 109 24.19 -4.41 4.34
N GLU A 110 23.82 -4.14 3.08
CA GLU A 110 22.65 -3.33 2.76
C GLU A 110 21.35 -4.05 3.08
N ALA A 111 21.29 -5.36 2.85
CA ALA A 111 20.15 -6.21 3.18
C ALA A 111 19.93 -6.26 4.69
N GLU A 112 20.97 -6.44 5.49
CA GLU A 112 20.90 -6.40 6.96
C GLU A 112 20.38 -5.05 7.48
N LYS A 113 20.94 -3.94 6.96
CA LYS A 113 20.48 -2.59 7.31
C LYS A 113 19.01 -2.41 6.93
N THR A 114 18.61 -2.87 5.75
CA THR A 114 17.24 -2.78 5.24
C THR A 114 16.27 -3.59 6.09
N GLN A 115 16.65 -4.81 6.48
CA GLN A 115 15.86 -5.65 7.38
C GLN A 115 15.68 -4.98 8.74
N LYS A 116 16.75 -4.41 9.31
CA LYS A 116 16.69 -3.71 10.61
C LYS A 116 15.75 -2.50 10.57
N GLU A 117 15.79 -1.71 9.49
CA GLU A 117 14.88 -0.57 9.30
C GLU A 117 13.43 -1.03 9.11
N TYR A 118 13.22 -2.13 8.37
CA TYR A 118 11.92 -2.76 8.19
C TYR A 118 11.32 -3.24 9.52
N ASP A 119 12.11 -3.99 10.29
CA ASP A 119 11.72 -4.53 11.60
C ASP A 119 11.40 -3.42 12.60
N ALA A 120 12.12 -2.30 12.53
CA ALA A 120 11.89 -1.18 13.42
C ALA A 120 10.48 -0.59 13.25
N PHE A 121 10.02 -0.34 12.02
CA PHE A 121 8.69 0.22 11.82
C PHE A 121 7.58 -0.84 11.94
N THR A 122 7.81 -2.08 11.52
CA THR A 122 6.82 -3.16 11.67
C THR A 122 6.64 -3.55 13.14
N GLY A 123 7.72 -3.61 13.91
CA GLY A 123 7.65 -3.80 15.36
C GLY A 123 6.85 -2.68 16.05
N LEU A 124 7.00 -1.43 15.59
CA LEU A 124 6.22 -0.32 16.12
C LEU A 124 4.72 -0.41 15.74
N TYR A 125 4.39 -0.89 14.54
CA TYR A 125 3.01 -1.23 14.19
C TYR A 125 2.45 -2.30 15.11
N SER A 126 3.14 -3.43 15.28
CA SER A 126 2.69 -4.57 16.10
C SER A 126 2.57 -4.20 17.59
N LYS A 127 3.42 -3.30 18.09
CA LYS A 127 3.31 -2.79 19.47
C LYS A 127 2.02 -2.00 19.69
N ASN A 128 1.59 -1.23 18.70
CA ASN A 128 0.46 -0.30 18.85
C ASN A 128 -0.86 -0.85 18.31
N THR A 129 -0.80 -1.82 17.42
CA THR A 129 -1.96 -2.28 16.66
C THR A 129 -1.93 -3.77 16.39
N GLU A 130 -3.13 -4.32 16.21
CA GLU A 130 -3.37 -5.69 15.81
C GLU A 130 -3.94 -5.66 14.39
N LEU A 131 -3.27 -6.31 13.44
CA LEU A 131 -3.72 -6.38 12.06
C LEU A 131 -4.98 -7.24 11.95
N THR A 132 -6.03 -6.69 11.36
CA THR A 132 -7.34 -7.36 11.22
C THR A 132 -7.70 -7.67 9.77
N VAL A 133 -7.14 -6.90 8.82
CA VAL A 133 -7.35 -7.10 7.38
C VAL A 133 -6.05 -6.81 6.65
N GLN A 134 -5.74 -7.68 5.68
CA GLN A 134 -4.70 -7.46 4.69
C GLN A 134 -5.25 -7.80 3.31
N ARG A 135 -5.11 -6.88 2.35
CA ARG A 135 -5.55 -7.06 0.96
C ARG A 135 -4.53 -6.48 0.00
N LYS A 136 -4.41 -7.09 -1.18
CA LYS A 136 -3.76 -6.50 -2.35
C LYS A 136 -4.84 -5.88 -3.21
N LEU A 137 -4.63 -4.63 -3.64
CA LEU A 137 -5.59 -3.87 -4.42
C LEU A 137 -4.99 -3.50 -5.77
N CYS A 138 -5.81 -3.56 -6.80
CA CYS A 138 -5.61 -2.82 -8.05
C CYS A 138 -6.38 -1.49 -7.95
N VAL A 139 -5.66 -0.39 -7.88
CA VAL A 139 -6.23 0.97 -7.81
C VAL A 139 -6.38 1.48 -9.24
N LEU A 140 -7.63 1.48 -9.70
CA LEU A 140 -8.01 1.96 -11.02
C LEU A 140 -8.10 3.48 -11.02
N SER A 141 -7.55 4.12 -12.04
CA SER A 141 -7.72 5.54 -12.32
C SER A 141 -8.38 5.70 -13.67
N TRP A 142 -9.41 6.53 -13.73
CA TRP A 142 -10.11 6.97 -14.93
C TRP A 142 -9.54 8.28 -15.44
#